data_AF-A0A542U843-F1
#
_entry.id   AF-A0A542U843-F1
#
_cell.length_a   1.000
_cell.length_b   1.000
_cell.length_c   1.000
_cell.angle_alpha   90.00
_cell.angle_beta   90.00
_cell.angle_gamma   90.00
#
_symmetry.space_group_name_H-M   'P 1'
#
loop_
_entity.id
_entity.type
_entity.pdbx_description
1 polymer ?
#
loop_
_entity_poly.entity_id
_entity_poly.type
_entity_poly.pdbx_seq_one_letter_code
_entity_poly.pdbx_strand_id
1 'polypeptide(L)'
;MNDQRWAKERLAVSQAAQRLTEDAGALMAASAEAAEAGLATRAEDLRRAVVAAWSAGVAPEVLALDAGVNVAVIDDWIGSGDVRHGP
;
A
#
# COMPACT_ATOMS: atom_id res chain seq x y z
N MET A 1 21.98 -19.41 -6.59
CA MET A 1 21.31 -19.42 -5.27
C MET A 1 20.40 -18.21 -5.02
N ASN A 2 20.56 -17.07 -5.72
CA ASN A 2 19.65 -15.92 -5.60
C ASN A 2 18.34 -16.06 -6.41
N ASP A 3 18.36 -16.77 -7.55
CA ASP A 3 17.17 -16.95 -8.42
C ASP A 3 15.99 -17.64 -7.75
N GLN A 4 16.26 -18.62 -6.88
CA GLN A 4 15.22 -19.39 -6.19
C GLN A 4 14.51 -18.55 -5.12
N ARG A 5 15.22 -17.58 -4.54
CA ARG A 5 14.66 -16.64 -3.56
C ARG A 5 13.73 -15.66 -4.25
N TRP A 6 14.15 -15.11 -5.39
CA TRP A 6 13.31 -14.24 -6.22
C TRP A 6 12.06 -14.94 -6.74
N ALA A 7 12.18 -16.19 -7.20
CA ALA A 7 11.01 -16.96 -7.64
C ALA A 7 9.98 -17.17 -6.51
N LYS A 8 10.46 -17.43 -5.29
CA LYS A 8 9.60 -17.65 -4.12
C LYS A 8 8.88 -16.38 -3.68
N GLU A 9 9.57 -15.24 -3.69
CA GLU A 9 8.96 -13.95 -3.34
C GLU A 9 7.96 -13.49 -4.42
N ARG A 10 8.29 -13.67 -5.70
CA ARG A 10 7.36 -13.39 -6.81
C ARG A 10 6.09 -14.23 -6.72
N LEU A 11 6.21 -15.51 -6.34
CA LEU A 11 5.05 -16.38 -6.15
C LEU A 11 4.19 -15.97 -4.94
N ALA A 12 4.80 -15.47 -3.87
CA ALA A 12 4.09 -14.96 -2.71
C ALA A 12 3.30 -13.69 -3.06
N VAL A 13 3.90 -12.77 -3.83
CA VAL A 13 3.24 -11.55 -4.32
C VAL A 13 2.07 -11.88 -5.25
N SER A 14 2.26 -12.80 -6.21
CA SER A 14 1.17 -13.22 -7.10
C SER A 14 0.00 -13.87 -6.35
N GLN A 15 0.28 -14.68 -5.32
CA GLN A 15 -0.78 -15.27 -4.50
C GLN A 15 -1.53 -14.23 -3.66
N ALA A 16 -0.81 -13.25 -3.10
CA ALA A 16 -1.44 -12.16 -2.37
C ALA A 16 -2.36 -11.32 -3.27
N ALA A 17 -1.91 -10.98 -4.49
CA ALA A 17 -2.71 -10.24 -5.47
C ALA A 17 -3.95 -11.02 -5.93
N GLN A 18 -3.84 -12.34 -6.06
CA GLN A 18 -4.96 -13.19 -6.45
C GLN A 18 -6.03 -13.24 -5.35
N ARG A 19 -5.62 -13.39 -4.08
CA ARG A 19 -6.54 -13.34 -2.94
C ARG A 19 -7.22 -11.98 -2.80
N LEU A 20 -6.51 -10.89 -3.11
CA LEU A 20 -7.07 -9.53 -3.10
C LEU A 20 -8.22 -9.37 -4.11
N THR A 21 -8.09 -9.99 -5.28
CA THR A 21 -9.10 -9.94 -6.35
C THR A 21 -10.33 -10.75 -5.99
N GLU A 22 -10.15 -11.95 -5.43
CA GLU A 22 -11.26 -12.81 -4.98
C GLU A 22 -12.04 -12.18 -3.82
N ASP A 23 -11.32 -11.54 -2.89
CA ASP A 23 -11.89 -10.83 -1.75
C ASP A 23 -12.64 -9.55 -2.19
N ALA A 24 -12.13 -8.83 -3.19
CA ALA A 24 -12.81 -7.66 -3.77
C ALA A 24 -14.12 -8.03 -4.48
N GLY A 25 -14.19 -9.20 -5.14
CA GLY A 25 -15.43 -9.72 -5.72
C GLY A 25 -16.48 -10.09 -4.66
N ALA A 26 -16.04 -10.66 -3.54
CA ALA A 26 -16.91 -10.99 -2.41
C ALA A 26 -17.38 -9.75 -1.62
N LEU A 27 -16.51 -8.75 -1.45
CA LEU A 27 -16.82 -7.46 -0.82
C LEU A 27 -17.76 -6.59 -1.67
N MET A 28 -17.64 -6.61 -3.00
CA MET A 28 -18.63 -5.95 -3.88
C MET A 28 -20.03 -6.56 -3.78
N ALA A 29 -20.14 -7.85 -3.44
CA ALA A 29 -21.43 -8.51 -3.19
C ALA A 29 -21.98 -8.25 -1.78
N ALA A 30 -21.14 -7.82 -0.83
CA ALA A 30 -21.48 -7.64 0.58
C ALA A 30 -21.47 -6.16 0.99
N SER A 31 -22.45 -5.39 0.49
CA SER A 31 -22.82 -4.03 0.93
C SER A 31 -21.78 -2.91 0.75
N ALA A 32 -22.22 -1.79 0.16
CA ALA A 32 -21.40 -0.61 -0.09
C ALA A 32 -20.71 -0.05 1.17
N GLU A 33 -21.36 -0.16 2.35
CA GLU A 33 -20.79 0.34 3.62
C GLU A 33 -19.59 -0.49 4.11
N ALA A 34 -19.57 -1.81 3.86
CA ALA A 34 -18.41 -2.65 4.18
C ALA A 34 -17.28 -2.46 3.17
N ALA A 35 -17.62 -2.17 1.91
CA ALA A 35 -16.65 -1.77 0.89
C ALA A 35 -16.01 -0.42 1.23
N GLU A 36 -16.77 0.57 1.70
CA GLU A 36 -16.25 1.89 2.10
C GLU A 36 -15.40 1.79 3.38
N ALA A 37 -15.84 1.06 4.40
CA ALA A 37 -15.04 0.80 5.61
C ALA A 37 -13.78 -0.03 5.32
N GLY A 38 -13.88 -0.98 4.39
CA GLY A 38 -12.74 -1.75 3.90
C GLY A 38 -11.75 -0.90 3.10
N LEU A 39 -12.23 0.04 2.28
CA LEU A 39 -11.42 1.00 1.54
C LEU A 39 -10.70 1.97 2.48
N ALA A 40 -11.38 2.51 3.49
CA ALA A 40 -10.75 3.38 4.50
C ALA A 40 -9.63 2.66 5.26
N THR A 41 -9.90 1.42 5.70
CA THR A 41 -8.90 0.58 6.38
C THR A 41 -7.71 0.28 5.48
N ARG A 42 -7.94 -0.02 4.19
CA ARG A 42 -6.86 -0.29 3.22
C ARG A 42 -6.08 0.97 2.87
N ALA A 43 -6.72 2.14 2.84
CA ALA A 43 -6.04 3.42 2.63
C ALA A 43 -5.11 3.77 3.82
N GLU A 44 -5.53 3.50 5.06
CA GLU A 44 -4.68 3.67 6.24
C GLU A 44 -3.50 2.70 6.26
N ASP A 45 -3.71 1.44 5.87
CA ASP A 45 -2.62 0.44 5.78
C ASP A 45 -1.61 0.83 4.69
N LEU A 46 -2.10 1.27 3.52
CA LEU A 46 -1.27 1.78 2.42
C LEU A 46 -0.47 3.01 2.87
N ARG A 47 -1.10 3.94 3.60
CA ARG A 47 -0.41 5.11 4.14
C ARG A 47 0.72 4.70 5.11
N ARG A 48 0.48 3.73 6.00
CA ARG A 48 1.53 3.23 6.91
C ARG A 48 2.68 2.57 6.16
N ALA A 49 2.38 1.79 5.12
CA ALA A 49 3.39 1.15 4.29
C ALA A 49 4.25 2.19 3.54
N VAL A 50 3.63 3.23 2.98
CA VAL A 50 4.34 4.35 2.32
C VAL A 50 5.26 5.08 3.30
N VAL A 51 4.79 5.41 4.49
CA VAL A 51 5.62 6.09 5.51
C VAL A 51 6.79 5.21 5.97
N ALA A 52 6.57 3.90 6.14
CA ALA A 52 7.63 2.95 6.50
C ALA A 52 8.67 2.82 5.38
N ALA A 53 8.25 2.75 4.12
CA ALA A 53 9.16 2.65 2.98
C ALA A 53 9.94 3.96 2.74
N TRP A 54 9.31 5.12 2.93
CA TRP A 54 10.01 6.40 2.93
C TRP A 54 11.05 6.48 4.06
N SER A 55 10.70 6.02 5.26
CA SER A 55 11.64 5.94 6.40
C SER A 55 12.83 5.00 6.12
N ALA A 56 12.64 4.00 5.26
CA ALA A 56 13.70 3.12 4.77
C ALA A 56 14.55 3.73 3.63
N GLY A 57 14.23 4.95 3.19
CA GLY A 57 14.95 5.71 2.16
C GLY A 57 14.44 5.50 0.73
N VAL A 58 13.24 4.92 0.54
CA VAL A 58 12.67 4.76 -0.79
C VAL A 58 12.18 6.11 -1.32
N ALA A 59 12.51 6.42 -2.58
CA ALA A 59 12.12 7.67 -3.22
C ALA A 59 10.58 7.76 -3.39
N PRO A 60 9.98 8.95 -3.15
CA PRO A 60 8.53 9.15 -3.23
C PRO A 60 7.96 8.88 -4.63
N GLU A 61 8.74 9.07 -5.70
CA GLU A 61 8.34 8.74 -7.08
C GLU A 61 8.12 7.24 -7.29
N VAL A 62 8.94 6.41 -6.64
CA VAL A 62 8.82 4.95 -6.69
C VAL A 62 7.63 4.48 -5.87
N LEU A 63 7.39 5.10 -4.71
CA LEU A 63 6.22 4.82 -3.86
C LEU A 63 4.92 5.22 -4.55
N ALA A 64 4.90 6.35 -5.25
CA ALA A 64 3.76 6.81 -6.04
C ALA A 64 3.40 5.81 -7.15
N LEU A 65 4.42 5.32 -7.87
CA LEU A 65 4.25 4.32 -8.91
C LEU A 65 3.72 2.99 -8.36
N ASP A 66 4.28 2.51 -7.24
CA ASP A 66 3.90 1.23 -6.61
C ASP A 66 2.50 1.28 -6.00
N ALA A 67 2.15 2.41 -5.35
CA ALA A 67 0.83 2.65 -4.78
C ALA A 67 -0.22 3.06 -5.83
N GLY A 68 0.18 3.36 -7.07
CA GLY A 68 -0.73 3.83 -8.13
C GLY A 68 -1.35 5.20 -7.85
N VAL A 69 -0.73 6.01 -6.99
CA VAL A 69 -1.20 7.35 -6.60
C VAL A 69 -0.26 8.43 -7.10
N ASN A 70 -0.72 9.67 -7.11
CA ASN A 70 0.13 10.79 -7.47
C ASN A 70 1.21 11.03 -6.40
N VAL A 71 2.42 11.43 -6.82
CA VAL A 71 3.50 11.80 -5.90
C VAL A 71 3.08 12.89 -4.90
N ALA A 72 2.17 13.79 -5.28
CA ALA A 72 1.60 14.79 -4.36
C ALA A 72 0.80 14.17 -3.20
N VAL A 73 0.19 13.01 -3.40
CA VAL A 73 -0.53 12.27 -2.34
C VAL A 73 0.47 11.61 -1.39
N ILE A 74 1.58 11.09 -1.92
CA ILE A 74 2.70 10.57 -1.12
C ILE A 74 3.33 11.70 -0.29
N ASP A 75 3.52 12.87 -0.90
CA ASP A 75 4.05 14.07 -0.23
C ASP A 75 3.12 14.55 0.90
N ASP A 76 1.80 14.56 0.67
CA ASP A 76 0.81 14.84 1.73
C ASP A 76 0.87 13.82 2.88
N TRP A 77 1.03 12.53 2.58
CA TRP A 77 1.08 11.48 3.59
C TRP A 77 2.33 11.54 4.45
N ILE A 78 3.47 11.84 3.83
CA ILE A 78 4.76 12.03 4.51
C ILE A 78 4.74 13.36 5.29
N GLY A 79 4.30 14.45 4.66
CA GLY A 79 4.23 15.78 5.25
C GLY A 79 3.24 15.89 6.41
N SER A 80 2.08 15.23 6.33
CA SER A 80 1.14 15.10 7.46
C SER A 80 1.64 14.14 8.54
N GLY A 81 2.63 13.30 8.25
CA GLY A 81 3.31 12.44 9.22
C GLY A 81 4.39 13.17 10.05
N ASP A 82 4.87 14.32 9.57
CA ASP A 82 5.87 15.16 10.23
C ASP A 82 5.22 16.19 11.16
N VAL A 83 4.43 15.73 12.14
CA VAL A 83 4.04 16.56 13.30
C VAL A 83 5.01 16.34 14.47
N ARG A 84 6.26 15.96 14.19
CA ARG A 84 7.32 15.83 15.21
C ARG A 84 8.71 16.20 14.68
N HIS A 85 8.86 17.42 14.20
CA HIS A 85 10.08 18.17 14.52
C HIS A 85 9.69 19.52 15.11
N GLY A 86 9.71 19.57 16.45
CA GLY A 86 9.59 20.80 17.22
C GLY A 86 10.80 21.74 16.98
N PRO A 87 10.66 23.00 17.42
CA PRO A 87 11.36 24.20 16.92
C PRO A 87 12.89 24.16 17.03
#